data_AF-A0A519W4B9-F1
#
_entry.id   AF-A0A519W4B9-F1
#
_cell.length_a   1.000
_cell.length_b   1.000
_cell.length_c   1.000
_cell.angle_alpha   90.00
_cell.angle_beta   90.00
_cell.angle_gamma   90.00
#
_symmetry.space_group_name_H-M   'P 1'
#
loop_
_entity.id
_entity.type
_entity.pdbx_description
1 polymer ?
#
loop_
_entity_poly.entity_id
_entity_poly.type
_entity_poly.pdbx_seq_one_letter_code
_entity_poly.pdbx_strand_id
1 'polypeptide(L)'
;FQRDFVWDITRASLFIDSLLTGLPIPSIFLGKNKEDESYIVIDGQQRLKAAYYYITGSFFSNGQSSVFVLKGLSKREWDGKAFAELEPKYKRRINNAVLNTTVIEDINFRPRVVHDLFHRLNTGGVPLTDQEIRNCVYTGVFNKQLMNKSSIACNVG
;
A
#
# COMPACT_ATOMS: atom_id res chain seq x y z
N PHE A 1 -11.16 -4.80 -4.35
CA PHE A 1 -10.41 -5.36 -3.21
C PHE A 1 -9.12 -4.56 -3.04
N GLN A 2 -9.20 -3.47 -2.28
CA GLN A 2 -8.05 -2.79 -1.74
C GLN A 2 -8.42 -2.52 -0.29
N ARG A 3 -7.62 -2.97 0.66
CA ARG A 3 -7.84 -2.63 2.06
C ARG A 3 -7.81 -1.11 2.18
N ASP A 4 -8.67 -0.56 3.03
CA ASP A 4 -8.56 0.83 3.39
C ASP A 4 -7.15 1.10 3.93
N PHE A 5 -6.72 2.35 3.83
CA PHE A 5 -5.46 2.72 4.42
C PHE A 5 -5.59 2.61 5.94
N VAL A 6 -4.73 1.79 6.57
CA VAL A 6 -4.82 1.43 8.00
C VAL A 6 -3.59 1.87 8.80
N TRP A 7 -2.58 2.43 8.15
CA TRP A 7 -1.46 3.02 8.88
C TRP A 7 -1.90 4.32 9.53
N ASP A 8 -1.52 4.52 10.80
CA ASP A 8 -1.64 5.83 11.41
C ASP A 8 -0.62 6.81 10.81
N ILE A 9 -0.82 8.09 11.11
CA ILE A 9 0.04 9.16 10.59
C ILE A 9 1.51 8.97 11.01
N THR A 10 1.76 8.41 12.20
CA THR A 10 3.10 8.19 12.74
C THR A 10 3.85 7.12 11.94
N ARG A 11 3.21 5.98 11.69
CA ARG A 11 3.78 4.90 10.87
C ARG A 11 3.99 5.32 9.43
N ALA A 12 3.04 6.06 8.86
CA ALA A 12 3.20 6.64 7.54
C ALA A 12 4.37 7.65 7.50
N SER A 13 4.54 8.45 8.56
CA SER A 13 5.66 9.40 8.68
C SER A 13 7.02 8.70 8.75
N LEU A 14 7.15 7.59 9.48
CA LEU A 14 8.39 6.79 9.53
C LEU A 14 8.79 6.22 8.16
N PHE A 15 7.79 5.85 7.35
CA PHE A 15 8.05 5.42 5.99
C PHE A 15 8.56 6.58 5.12
N ILE A 16 7.95 7.76 5.20
CA ILE A 16 8.44 8.95 4.49
C ILE A 16 9.84 9.36 4.97
N ASP A 17 10.13 9.23 6.26
CA ASP A 17 11.48 9.43 6.82
C ASP A 17 12.51 8.52 6.17
N SER A 18 12.15 7.25 5.93
CA SER A 18 13.01 6.29 5.25
C SER A 18 13.33 6.72 3.81
N LEU A 19 12.35 7.27 3.08
CA LEU A 19 12.57 7.83 1.74
C LEU A 19 13.48 9.07 1.78
N LEU A 20 13.24 9.98 2.72
CA LEU A 20 14.02 11.20 2.90
C LEU A 20 15.46 10.93 3.33
N THR A 21 15.70 9.87 4.08
CA THR A 21 17.03 9.45 4.52
C THR A 21 17.72 8.54 3.52
N GLY A 22 16.99 7.98 2.56
CA GLY A 22 17.52 7.01 1.60
C GLY A 22 17.86 5.66 2.23
N LEU A 23 17.22 5.33 3.36
CA LEU A 23 17.34 4.01 3.97
C LEU A 23 16.61 2.98 3.10
N PRO A 24 17.11 1.72 3.04
CA PRO A 24 16.41 0.68 2.33
C PRO A 24 15.05 0.42 2.98
N ILE A 25 14.02 0.44 2.15
CA ILE A 25 12.67 0.00 2.54
C ILE A 25 12.46 -1.43 2.04
N PRO A 26 11.53 -2.20 2.63
CA PRO A 26 11.16 -3.50 2.08
C PRO A 26 10.72 -3.37 0.60
N SER A 27 10.80 -4.45 -0.16
CA SER A 27 10.34 -4.46 -1.55
C SER A 27 8.81 -4.38 -1.65
N ILE A 28 8.29 -3.81 -2.74
CA ILE A 28 6.90 -3.93 -3.16
C ILE A 28 6.75 -5.24 -3.92
N PHE A 29 5.80 -6.08 -3.55
CA PHE A 29 5.55 -7.33 -4.28
C PHE A 29 4.37 -7.13 -5.22
N LEU A 30 4.60 -7.42 -6.49
CA LEU A 30 3.60 -7.34 -7.54
C LEU A 30 3.37 -8.74 -8.10
N GLY A 31 2.10 -9.06 -8.34
CA GLY A 31 1.72 -10.20 -9.14
C GLY A 31 1.38 -9.72 -10.54
N LYS A 32 1.87 -10.43 -11.56
CA LYS A 32 1.56 -10.13 -12.96
C LYS A 32 0.63 -11.20 -13.53
N ASN A 33 -0.46 -10.75 -14.15
CA ASN A 33 -1.39 -11.61 -14.87
C ASN A 33 -0.83 -11.90 -16.26
N LYS A 34 -0.77 -13.18 -16.63
CA LYS A 34 -0.26 -13.62 -17.94
C LYS A 34 -1.19 -13.26 -19.11
N GLU A 35 -2.49 -13.17 -18.86
CA GLU A 35 -3.47 -12.99 -19.93
C GLU A 35 -3.52 -11.55 -20.47
N ASP A 36 -3.41 -10.56 -19.58
CA ASP A 36 -3.55 -9.15 -19.90
C ASP A 36 -2.36 -8.29 -19.46
N GLU A 37 -1.28 -8.92 -18.97
CA GLU A 37 -0.05 -8.28 -18.48
C GLU A 37 -0.28 -7.26 -17.34
N SER A 38 -1.46 -7.29 -16.71
CA SER A 38 -1.82 -6.37 -15.63
C SER A 38 -1.13 -6.75 -14.32
N TYR A 39 -0.88 -5.73 -13.49
CA TYR A 39 -0.25 -5.90 -12.18
C TYR A 39 -1.27 -5.79 -11.05
N ILE A 40 -1.16 -6.68 -10.06
CA ILE A 40 -1.81 -6.57 -8.76
C ILE A 40 -0.76 -6.37 -7.66
N VAL A 41 -1.04 -5.49 -6.71
CA VAL A 41 -0.19 -5.32 -5.54
C VAL A 41 -0.46 -6.46 -4.56
N ILE A 42 0.54 -7.30 -4.32
CA ILE A 42 0.50 -8.40 -3.34
C ILE A 42 0.90 -7.85 -1.96
N ASP A 43 1.98 -7.08 -1.90
CA ASP A 43 2.43 -6.43 -0.67
C ASP A 43 2.98 -5.03 -0.96
N GLY A 44 2.92 -4.14 0.04
CA GLY A 44 3.39 -2.76 -0.06
C GLY A 44 2.33 -1.74 -0.40
N GLN A 45 1.05 -2.14 -0.41
CA GLN A 45 -0.07 -1.23 -0.68
C GLN A 45 -0.07 0.00 0.24
N GLN A 46 0.18 -0.20 1.54
CA GLN A 46 0.21 0.91 2.51
C GLN A 46 1.41 1.85 2.26
N ARG A 47 2.55 1.32 1.78
CA ARG A 47 3.73 2.13 1.41
C ARG A 47 3.46 2.99 0.18
N LEU A 48 2.86 2.40 -0.86
CA LEU A 48 2.47 3.12 -2.08
C LEU A 48 1.45 4.23 -1.75
N LYS A 49 0.43 3.92 -0.96
CA LYS A 49 -0.57 4.90 -0.51
C LYS A 49 0.06 6.00 0.34
N ALA A 50 0.94 5.67 1.29
CA ALA A 50 1.60 6.66 2.13
C ALA A 50 2.46 7.64 1.30
N ALA A 51 3.24 7.14 0.33
CA ALA A 51 3.98 8.00 -0.59
C ALA A 51 3.04 8.92 -1.39
N TYR A 52 1.98 8.35 -1.97
CA TYR A 52 0.99 9.08 -2.75
C TYR A 52 0.28 10.16 -1.92
N TYR A 53 -0.20 9.82 -0.73
CA TYR A 53 -0.87 10.74 0.18
C TYR A 53 0.04 11.88 0.64
N TYR A 54 1.31 11.58 0.91
CA TYR A 54 2.24 12.62 1.31
C TYR A 54 2.51 13.61 0.17
N ILE A 55 2.82 13.09 -1.03
CA ILE A 55 3.11 13.92 -2.22
C ILE A 55 1.90 14.77 -2.62
N THR A 56 0.68 14.22 -2.54
CA THR A 56 -0.56 14.93 -2.85
C THR A 56 -1.07 15.81 -1.70
N GLY A 57 -0.45 15.72 -0.52
CA GLY A 57 -0.77 16.52 0.66
C GLY A 57 -2.03 16.09 1.42
N SER A 58 -2.76 15.08 0.94
CA SER A 58 -4.00 14.60 1.57
C SER A 58 -3.79 13.26 2.26
N PHE A 59 -4.04 13.19 3.56
CA PHE A 59 -4.01 11.98 4.36
C PHE A 59 -5.42 11.45 4.61
N PHE A 60 -5.70 10.25 4.10
CA PHE A 60 -6.97 9.56 4.29
C PHE A 60 -6.77 8.33 5.16
N SER A 61 -7.41 8.31 6.33
CA SER A 61 -7.37 7.16 7.24
C SER A 61 -8.69 7.07 7.98
N ASN A 62 -9.25 5.85 8.08
CA ASN A 62 -10.51 5.57 8.78
C ASN A 62 -11.68 6.49 8.37
N GLY A 63 -11.80 6.80 7.07
CA GLY A 63 -12.87 7.66 6.54
C GLY A 63 -12.71 9.15 6.79
N GLN A 64 -11.62 9.59 7.43
CA GLN A 64 -11.33 11.01 7.67
C GLN A 64 -10.24 11.51 6.72
N SER A 65 -10.39 12.76 6.28
CA SER A 65 -9.41 13.47 5.45
C SER A 65 -8.74 14.57 6.25
N SER A 66 -7.42 14.69 6.12
CA SER A 66 -6.62 15.73 6.76
C SER A 66 -5.39 16.06 5.92
N VAL A 67 -4.67 17.13 6.27
CA VAL A 67 -3.37 17.42 5.63
C VAL A 67 -2.34 16.41 6.14
N PHE A 68 -1.57 15.80 5.23
CA PHE A 68 -0.48 14.93 5.61
C PHE A 68 0.71 15.75 6.11
N VAL A 69 0.79 15.89 7.44
CA VAL A 69 1.92 16.47 8.15
C VAL A 69 2.74 15.35 8.80
N LEU A 70 4.07 15.37 8.61
CA LEU A 70 4.95 14.40 9.25
C LEU A 70 4.94 14.55 10.77
N LYS A 71 4.84 13.42 11.50
CA LYS A 71 4.79 13.39 12.96
C LYS A 71 5.63 12.26 13.53
N GLY A 72 6.20 12.50 14.71
CA GLY A 72 6.94 11.48 15.47
C GLY A 72 8.34 11.24 14.93
N LEU A 73 8.92 12.20 14.21
CA LEU A 73 10.25 12.09 13.61
C LEU A 73 11.28 12.91 14.38
N SER A 74 11.34 12.74 15.71
CA SER A 74 12.17 13.56 16.60
C SER A 74 13.60 13.75 16.07
N LYS A 75 14.07 15.01 16.06
CA LYS A 75 15.38 15.46 15.53
C LYS A 75 15.52 15.50 13.99
N ARG A 76 14.43 15.35 13.23
CA ARG A 76 14.42 15.60 11.79
C ARG A 76 13.97 17.02 11.47
N GLU A 77 14.63 17.67 10.51
CA GLU A 77 14.26 19.02 10.04
C GLU A 77 12.95 19.08 9.23
N TRP A 78 12.41 17.91 8.86
CA TRP A 78 11.14 17.74 8.16
C TRP A 78 10.00 17.27 9.06
N ASP A 79 10.25 17.03 10.34
CA ASP A 79 9.17 16.76 11.30
C ASP A 79 8.23 17.98 11.37
N GLY A 80 6.93 17.74 11.41
CA GLY A 80 5.92 18.78 11.38
C GLY A 80 5.69 19.46 10.01
N LYS A 81 6.31 18.99 8.92
CA LYS A 81 6.14 19.58 7.58
C LYS A 81 5.25 18.72 6.68
N ALA A 82 4.31 19.36 5.98
CA ALA A 82 3.67 18.81 4.81
C ALA A 82 4.61 18.82 3.61
N PHE A 83 4.30 18.03 2.58
CA PHE A 83 5.13 17.96 1.36
C PHE A 83 5.33 19.34 0.72
N ALA A 84 4.31 20.21 0.72
CA ALA A 84 4.39 21.57 0.17
C ALA A 84 5.44 22.45 0.88
N GLU A 85 5.68 22.22 2.18
CA GLU A 85 6.59 22.99 3.03
C GLU A 85 8.04 22.47 2.99
N LEU A 86 8.28 21.32 2.36
CA LEU A 86 9.61 20.79 2.19
C LEU A 86 10.47 21.66 1.26
N GLU A 87 11.75 21.78 1.61
CA GLU A 87 12.76 22.36 0.73
C GLU A 87 12.85 21.57 -0.60
N PRO A 88 13.19 22.23 -1.72
CA PRO A 88 13.25 21.58 -3.03
C PRO A 88 14.14 20.32 -3.08
N LYS A 89 15.22 20.27 -2.29
CA LYS A 89 16.09 19.09 -2.19
C LYS A 89 15.36 17.86 -1.65
N TYR A 90 14.48 18.02 -0.67
CA TYR A 90 13.74 16.93 -0.05
C TYR A 90 12.58 16.44 -0.92
N LYS A 91 11.88 17.37 -1.60
CA LYS A 91 10.90 17.02 -2.63
C LYS A 91 11.53 16.16 -3.73
N ARG A 92 12.70 16.58 -4.24
CA ARG A 92 13.46 15.78 -5.23
C ARG A 92 13.87 14.42 -4.68
N ARG A 93 14.30 14.35 -3.42
CA ARG A 93 14.72 13.08 -2.81
C ARG A 93 13.57 12.08 -2.70
N ILE A 94 12.37 12.52 -2.33
CA ILE A 94 11.17 11.66 -2.31
C ILE A 94 10.78 11.25 -3.73
N ASN A 95 10.72 12.19 -4.68
CA ASN A 95 10.31 11.90 -6.06
C ASN A 95 11.28 10.94 -6.78
N ASN A 96 12.56 10.97 -6.40
CA ASN A 96 13.60 10.10 -6.95
C ASN A 96 13.83 8.84 -6.09
N ALA A 97 13.07 8.66 -5.01
CA ALA A 97 13.26 7.50 -4.13
C ALA A 97 12.91 6.22 -4.89
N VAL A 98 13.81 5.24 -4.86
CA VAL A 98 13.62 3.96 -5.54
C VAL A 98 12.77 3.06 -4.65
N LEU A 99 11.60 2.67 -5.15
CA LEU A 99 10.79 1.61 -4.55
C LEU A 99 11.15 0.29 -5.25
N ASN A 100 11.98 -0.53 -4.61
CA ASN A 100 12.35 -1.84 -5.15
C ASN A 100 11.09 -2.70 -5.32
N THR A 101 10.93 -3.29 -6.50
CA THR A 101 9.79 -4.17 -6.81
C THR A 101 10.27 -5.60 -7.04
N THR A 102 9.48 -6.57 -6.60
CA THR A 102 9.64 -7.97 -6.95
C THR A 102 8.37 -8.42 -7.65
N VAL A 103 8.49 -8.83 -8.91
CA VAL A 103 7.37 -9.27 -9.74
C VAL A 103 7.30 -10.78 -9.74
N ILE A 104 6.10 -11.30 -9.56
CA ILE A 104 5.79 -12.72 -9.63
C ILE A 104 4.92 -12.94 -10.85
N GLU A 105 5.45 -13.73 -11.78
CA GLU A 105 4.83 -14.02 -13.07
C GLU A 105 3.71 -15.05 -12.94
N ASP A 106 2.77 -15.00 -13.89
CA ASP A 106 1.72 -15.99 -14.12
C ASP A 106 0.84 -16.29 -12.88
N ILE A 107 0.50 -15.26 -12.10
CA ILE A 107 -0.21 -15.45 -10.81
C ILE A 107 -1.58 -16.13 -10.95
N ASN A 108 -2.29 -15.87 -12.05
CA ASN A 108 -3.60 -16.43 -12.36
C ASN A 108 -3.54 -17.95 -12.64
N PHE A 109 -2.36 -18.46 -13.01
CA PHE A 109 -2.11 -19.89 -13.19
C PHE A 109 -1.49 -20.56 -11.97
N ARG A 110 -1.13 -19.79 -10.93
CA ARG A 110 -0.41 -20.29 -9.75
C ARG A 110 -1.07 -19.87 -8.42
N PRO A 111 -2.37 -20.12 -8.22
CA PRO A 111 -3.14 -19.61 -7.09
C PRO A 111 -2.60 -20.02 -5.71
N ARG A 112 -2.07 -21.25 -5.60
CA ARG A 112 -1.44 -21.76 -4.37
C ARG A 112 -0.13 -21.05 -4.03
N VAL A 113 0.70 -20.74 -5.03
CA VAL A 113 1.98 -20.04 -4.84
C VAL A 113 1.72 -18.63 -4.35
N VAL A 114 0.72 -17.97 -4.93
CA VAL A 114 0.27 -16.64 -4.53
C VAL A 114 -0.20 -16.67 -3.06
N HIS A 115 -1.07 -17.61 -2.71
CA HIS A 115 -1.55 -17.81 -1.34
C HIS A 115 -0.41 -18.03 -0.32
N ASP A 116 0.53 -18.93 -0.61
CA ASP A 116 1.64 -19.24 0.29
C ASP A 116 2.60 -18.07 0.46
N LEU A 117 2.88 -17.34 -0.62
CA LEU A 117 3.66 -16.12 -0.57
C LEU A 117 2.95 -15.05 0.27
N PHE A 118 1.64 -14.87 0.08
CA PHE A 118 0.85 -13.93 0.87
C PHE A 118 0.97 -14.22 2.36
N HIS A 119 0.84 -15.49 2.76
CA HIS A 119 1.05 -15.87 4.16
C HIS A 119 2.47 -15.55 4.64
N ARG A 120 3.50 -15.92 3.87
CA ARG A 120 4.91 -15.68 4.24
C ARG A 120 5.26 -14.21 4.39
N LEU A 121 4.78 -13.36 3.49
CA LEU A 121 5.02 -11.92 3.53
C LEU A 121 4.26 -11.25 4.69
N ASN A 122 3.06 -11.75 5.02
CA ASN A 122 2.22 -11.15 6.05
C ASN A 122 2.39 -11.79 7.44
N THR A 123 3.17 -12.87 7.60
CA THR A 123 3.41 -13.51 8.92
C THR A 123 4.08 -12.60 9.96
N GLY A 124 4.67 -11.47 9.56
CA GLY A 124 5.22 -10.44 10.47
C GLY A 124 4.49 -9.09 10.41
N GLY A 125 3.39 -8.99 9.65
CA GLY A 125 2.63 -7.76 9.42
C GLY A 125 1.20 -7.83 9.95
N VAL A 126 0.33 -6.92 9.49
CA VAL A 126 -1.12 -7.04 9.75
C VAL A 126 -1.68 -8.06 8.76
N PRO A 127 -2.12 -9.25 9.21
CA PRO A 127 -2.57 -10.29 8.30
C PRO A 127 -3.80 -9.83 7.51
N LEU A 128 -3.84 -10.20 6.24
CA LEU A 128 -5.05 -10.13 5.41
C LEU A 128 -5.97 -11.31 5.78
N THR A 129 -7.28 -11.15 5.63
CA THR A 129 -8.25 -12.25 5.87
C THR A 129 -8.23 -13.24 4.71
N ASP A 130 -8.68 -14.48 4.92
CA ASP A 130 -8.76 -15.48 3.83
C ASP A 130 -9.60 -15.01 2.64
N GLN A 131 -10.60 -14.16 2.88
CA GLN A 131 -11.43 -13.58 1.82
C GLN A 131 -10.62 -12.58 0.97
N GLU A 132 -9.72 -11.84 1.61
CA GLU A 132 -8.79 -10.93 0.94
C GLU A 132 -7.83 -11.71 0.02
N ILE A 133 -7.30 -12.83 0.53
CA ILE A 133 -6.43 -13.72 -0.23
C ILE A 133 -7.18 -14.34 -1.41
N ARG A 134 -8.39 -14.88 -1.20
CA ARG A 134 -9.23 -15.43 -2.28
C ARG A 134 -9.53 -14.40 -3.36
N ASN A 135 -9.79 -13.15 -3.01
CA ASN A 135 -10.08 -12.09 -3.98
C ASN A 135 -8.85 -11.70 -4.83
N CYS A 136 -7.64 -11.73 -4.26
CA CYS A 136 -6.40 -11.50 -5.00
C CYS A 136 -6.05 -12.67 -5.94
N VAL A 137 -6.35 -13.90 -5.52
CA VAL A 137 -6.04 -15.12 -6.26
C VAL A 137 -7.02 -15.37 -7.41
N TYR A 138 -8.30 -15.03 -7.20
CA TYR A 138 -9.38 -15.31 -8.14
C TYR A 138 -10.03 -13.98 -8.58
N THR A 139 -9.50 -13.32 -9.60
CA THR A 139 -9.97 -12.02 -10.11
C THR A 139 -11.08 -12.11 -11.18
N GLY A 140 -11.67 -13.29 -11.38
CA GLY A 140 -12.68 -13.53 -12.41
C GLY A 140 -14.01 -12.79 -12.22
N VAL A 141 -14.78 -12.68 -13.30
CA VAL A 141 -16.08 -11.97 -13.36
C VAL A 141 -17.05 -12.41 -12.26
N PHE A 142 -17.08 -13.71 -11.95
CA PHE A 142 -17.92 -14.27 -10.89
C PHE A 142 -17.53 -13.76 -9.49
N ASN A 143 -16.23 -13.69 -9.19
CA ASN A 143 -15.76 -13.13 -7.93
C ASN A 143 -16.03 -11.63 -7.83
N LYS A 144 -15.93 -10.90 -8.96
CA LYS A 144 -16.33 -9.48 -9.05
C LYS A 144 -17.83 -9.29 -8.76
N GLN A 145 -18.69 -10.19 -9.22
CA GLN A 145 -20.13 -10.17 -8.95
C GLN A 145 -20.49 -10.52 -7.50
N LEU A 146 -19.82 -11.53 -6.91
CA LEU A 146 -19.97 -11.85 -5.49
C LEU A 146 -19.54 -10.67 -4.60
N MET A 147 -18.44 -10.00 -4.94
CA MET A 147 -17.95 -8.81 -4.22
C MET A 147 -18.95 -7.64 -4.26
N ASN A 148 -19.63 -7.41 -5.39
CA ASN A 148 -20.65 -6.36 -5.50
C ASN A 148 -21.88 -6.64 -4.63
N LYS A 149 -22.26 -7.91 -4.45
CA LYS A 149 -23.41 -8.27 -3.60
C LYS A 149 -23.09 -8.24 -2.11
N SER A 150 -21.88 -8.60 -1.69
CA SER A 150 -21.47 -8.55 -0.28
C SER A 150 -21.33 -7.11 0.26
N SER A 151 -21.03 -6.14 -0.61
CA SER A 151 -20.94 -4.72 -0.24
C SER A 151 -22.31 -4.07 0.01
N ILE A 152 -23.40 -4.68 -0.47
CA ILE A 152 -24.77 -4.20 -0.29
C ILE A 152 -25.34 -4.67 1.06
N ALA A 153 -24.82 -5.76 1.63
CA ALA A 153 -25.28 -6.32 2.91
C ALA A 153 -24.81 -5.54 4.15
N CYS A 154 -23.87 -4.60 4.04
CA CYS A 154 -23.44 -3.74 5.15
C CYS A 154 -24.14 -2.37 5.22
N ASN A 155 -25.09 -2.07 4.32
CA ASN A 155 -25.85 -0.81 4.31
C ASN A 155 -27.34 -1.00 4.67
N VAL A 156 -27.69 -2.08 5.38
CA VAL A 156 -29.01 -2.22 6.00
C VAL A 156 -28.81 -2.62 7.45
N GLY A 157 -28.74 -1.62 8.31
CA GLY A 157 -28.62 -1.71 9.76
C GLY A 157 -28.76 -0.32 10.36
#